data_AF-A0A0B6AGR0-F1
#
_entry.id   AF-A0A0B6AGR0-F1
#
_cell.length_a   1.000
_cell.length_b   1.000
_cell.length_c   1.000
_cell.angle_alpha   90.00
_cell.angle_beta   90.00
_cell.angle_gamma   90.00
#
_symmetry.space_group_name_H-M   'P 1'
#
loop_
_entity.id
_entity.type
_entity.pdbx_description
1 polymer ?
#
loop_
_entity_poly.entity_id
_entity_poly.type
_entity_poly.pdbx_seq_one_letter_code
_entity_poly.pdbx_strand_id
1 'polypeptide(L)'
;MNKNEQFRNDVLRSVESLTYEQLNQQPTSNTWSVMQVLEHLYLMERMIVSRVKDQLENGVDQPTEDKPFHLAVDRSRKVDAPAQVTPSNEKQTLEEMKSKLAESRAALIELEETASEDKLKQKSFPHPVFGLMDLKQWIDFIGYHEKRHQEQIEEIKTAIGA
;
A
#
# COMPACT_ATOMS: atom_id res chain seq x y z
N MET A 1 3.21 2.33 -18.20
CA MET A 1 2.58 2.27 -16.87
C MET A 1 3.50 1.53 -15.93
N ASN A 2 3.97 2.18 -14.86
CA ASN A 2 4.70 1.52 -13.77
C ASN A 2 3.76 0.52 -13.07
N LYS A 3 4.28 -0.58 -12.49
CA LYS A 3 3.50 -1.58 -11.74
C LYS A 3 2.64 -0.96 -10.63
N ASN A 4 3.16 0.08 -9.96
CA ASN A 4 2.42 0.82 -8.92
C ASN A 4 1.12 1.43 -9.46
N GLU A 5 1.18 1.99 -10.67
CA GLU A 5 0.03 2.56 -11.36
C GLU A 5 -0.95 1.48 -11.82
N GLN A 6 -0.43 0.41 -12.42
CA GLN A 6 -1.23 -0.72 -12.88
C GLN A 6 -2.04 -1.35 -11.75
N PHE A 7 -1.38 -1.75 -10.66
CA PHE A 7 -2.05 -2.49 -9.59
C PHE A 7 -3.05 -1.61 -8.82
N ARG A 8 -2.79 -0.32 -8.66
CA ARG A 8 -3.81 0.61 -8.11
C ARG A 8 -5.06 0.67 -8.99
N ASN A 9 -4.89 0.77 -10.30
CA ASN A 9 -6.02 0.81 -11.23
C ASN A 9 -6.81 -0.51 -11.21
N ASP A 10 -6.12 -1.64 -11.03
CA ASP A 10 -6.77 -2.95 -10.87
C ASP A 10 -7.56 -3.03 -9.55
N VAL A 11 -7.01 -2.51 -8.44
CA VAL A 11 -7.72 -2.37 -7.16
C VAL A 11 -8.96 -1.50 -7.31
N LEU A 12 -8.86 -0.31 -7.91
CA LEU A 12 -10.01 0.59 -8.10
C LEU A 12 -11.11 -0.06 -8.95
N ARG A 13 -10.74 -0.70 -10.07
CA ARG A 13 -11.69 -1.44 -10.91
C ARG A 13 -12.41 -2.57 -10.15
N SER A 14 -11.74 -3.21 -9.20
CA SER A 14 -12.32 -4.31 -8.42
C SER A 14 -13.44 -3.89 -7.45
N VAL A 15 -13.50 -2.61 -7.10
CA VAL A 15 -14.42 -2.05 -6.09
C VAL A 15 -15.46 -1.07 -6.65
N GLU A 16 -15.34 -0.66 -7.91
CA GLU A 16 -16.19 0.37 -8.53
C GLU A 16 -17.69 0.02 -8.56
N SER A 17 -18.03 -1.28 -8.62
CA SER A 17 -19.41 -1.75 -8.66
C SER A 17 -20.04 -1.95 -7.28
N LEU A 18 -19.28 -1.83 -6.19
CA LEU A 18 -19.75 -2.12 -4.84
C LEU A 18 -20.58 -0.96 -4.29
N THR A 19 -21.66 -1.28 -3.57
CA THR A 19 -22.45 -0.27 -2.87
C THR A 19 -21.73 0.27 -1.64
N TYR A 20 -22.20 1.39 -1.10
CA TYR A 20 -21.70 1.96 0.15
C TYR A 20 -21.73 0.93 1.30
N GLU A 21 -22.81 0.16 1.41
CA GLU A 21 -22.99 -0.87 2.43
C GLU A 21 -21.97 -1.99 2.23
N GLN A 22 -21.80 -2.51 1.01
CA GLN A 22 -20.84 -3.57 0.71
C GLN A 22 -19.39 -3.13 0.99
N LEU A 23 -19.02 -1.90 0.60
CA LEU A 23 -17.70 -1.34 0.85
C LEU A 23 -17.37 -1.27 2.35
N ASN A 24 -18.36 -0.92 3.17
CA ASN A 24 -18.19 -0.71 4.60
C ASN A 24 -18.57 -1.94 5.45
N GLN A 25 -18.98 -3.05 4.83
CA GLN A 25 -19.33 -4.28 5.52
C GLN A 25 -18.07 -5.08 5.87
N GLN A 26 -17.92 -5.43 7.14
CA GLN A 26 -16.92 -6.40 7.58
C GLN A 26 -17.53 -7.81 7.49
N PRO A 27 -16.84 -8.79 6.88
CA PRO A 27 -17.28 -10.19 6.90
C PRO A 27 -17.42 -10.76 8.32
N THR A 28 -16.49 -10.39 9.20
CA THR A 28 -16.45 -10.75 10.61
C THR A 28 -15.90 -9.58 11.43
N SER A 29 -16.11 -9.57 12.75
CA SER A 29 -15.60 -8.51 13.64
C SER A 29 -14.08 -8.34 13.66
N ASN A 30 -13.34 -9.35 13.18
CA ASN A 30 -11.88 -9.39 13.22
C ASN A 30 -11.25 -9.27 11.82
N THR A 31 -12.04 -8.93 10.81
CA THR A 31 -11.60 -8.77 9.42
C THR A 31 -11.94 -7.38 8.92
N TRP A 32 -11.01 -6.77 8.19
CA TRP A 32 -11.27 -5.49 7.54
C TRP A 32 -12.38 -5.59 6.49
N SER A 33 -13.15 -4.52 6.35
CA SER A 33 -14.00 -4.28 5.18
C SER A 33 -13.16 -3.91 3.95
N VAL A 34 -13.78 -3.89 2.77
CA VAL A 34 -13.12 -3.38 1.55
C VAL A 34 -12.63 -1.95 1.77
N MET A 35 -13.45 -1.09 2.38
CA MET A 35 -13.09 0.30 2.67
C MET A 35 -11.86 0.41 3.58
N GLN A 36 -11.76 -0.45 4.59
CA GLN A 36 -10.60 -0.48 5.49
C GLN A 36 -9.34 -0.98 4.77
N VAL A 37 -9.46 -1.92 3.82
CA VAL A 37 -8.33 -2.31 2.97
C VAL A 37 -7.86 -1.14 2.10
N LEU A 38 -8.78 -0.39 1.49
CA LEU A 38 -8.43 0.80 0.70
C LEU A 38 -7.76 1.89 1.55
N GLU A 39 -8.27 2.15 2.76
CA GLU A 39 -7.65 3.10 3.68
C GLU A 39 -6.24 2.65 4.09
N HIS A 40 -6.05 1.35 4.34
CA HIS A 40 -4.72 0.80 4.62
C HIS A 40 -3.73 1.06 3.49
N LEU A 41 -4.15 0.88 2.22
CA LEU A 41 -3.31 1.15 1.06
C LEU A 41 -2.91 2.63 0.97
N TYR A 42 -3.86 3.54 1.20
CA TYR A 42 -3.59 4.98 1.30
C TYR A 42 -2.56 5.29 2.40
N LEU A 43 -2.76 4.78 3.61
CA LEU A 43 -1.87 5.03 4.75
C LEU A 43 -0.46 4.47 4.49
N MET A 44 -0.37 3.28 3.90
CA MET A 44 0.89 2.64 3.55
C MET A 44 1.68 3.45 2.52
N GLU A 45 1.06 3.87 1.43
CA GLU A 45 1.71 4.67 0.38
C GLU A 45 2.20 6.01 0.94
N ARG A 46 1.37 6.72 1.74
CA ARG A 46 1.80 7.97 2.39
C ARG A 46 2.97 7.77 3.35
N MET A 47 2.93 6.71 4.16
CA MET A 47 3.99 6.41 5.11
C MET A 47 5.31 6.13 4.39
N ILE A 48 5.27 5.33 3.32
CA ILE A 48 6.46 5.05 2.50
C ILE A 48 6.99 6.33 1.86
N VAL A 49 6.15 7.13 1.20
CA VAL A 49 6.57 8.40 0.57
C VAL A 49 7.21 9.34 1.60
N SER A 50 6.60 9.49 2.78
CA SER A 50 7.14 10.31 3.86
C SER A 50 8.49 9.81 4.36
N ARG A 51 8.63 8.50 4.57
CA ARG A 51 9.90 7.88 5.01
C ARG A 51 11.00 7.99 3.97
N VAL A 52 10.67 7.83 2.70
CA VAL A 52 11.63 8.00 1.60
C VAL A 52 12.11 9.45 1.54
N LYS A 53 11.19 10.43 1.59
CA LYS A 53 11.56 11.86 1.63
C LYS A 53 12.48 12.16 2.82
N ASP A 54 12.13 11.70 4.02
CA ASP A 54 12.95 11.89 5.23
C ASP A 54 14.33 11.23 5.12
N GLN A 55 14.42 9.99 4.62
CA GLN A 55 15.73 9.34 4.43
C GLN A 55 16.57 10.04 3.38
N LEU A 56 15.99 10.54 2.28
CA LEU A 56 16.75 11.29 1.27
C LEU A 56 17.33 12.60 1.84
N GLU A 57 16.62 13.27 2.74
CA GLU A 57 17.03 14.53 3.35
C GLU A 57 17.98 14.35 4.54
N ASN A 58 17.64 13.45 5.47
CA ASN A 58 18.25 13.33 6.79
C ASN A 58 18.96 11.98 7.02
N GLY A 59 18.73 11.00 6.14
CA GLY A 59 19.22 9.64 6.29
C GLY A 59 20.73 9.52 6.10
N VAL A 60 21.33 8.52 6.74
CA VAL A 60 22.72 8.13 6.49
C VAL A 60 22.79 7.11 5.36
N ASP A 61 23.93 7.05 4.68
CA ASP A 61 24.14 6.04 3.66
C ASP A 61 24.24 4.66 4.33
N GLN A 62 23.39 3.76 3.87
CA GLN A 62 23.22 2.41 4.37
C GLN A 62 22.79 1.52 3.19
N PRO A 63 23.69 1.21 2.25
CA PRO A 63 23.37 0.33 1.14
C PRO A 63 23.01 -1.07 1.66
N THR A 64 22.09 -1.74 0.98
CA THR A 64 21.64 -3.09 1.32
C THR A 64 21.52 -3.93 0.06
N GLU A 65 21.55 -5.25 0.25
CA GLU A 65 21.24 -6.21 -0.81
C GLU A 65 19.74 -6.19 -1.16
N ASP A 66 19.45 -6.60 -2.40
CA ASP A 66 18.09 -6.81 -2.88
C ASP A 66 17.35 -7.86 -2.04
N LYS A 67 16.10 -7.55 -1.69
CA LYS A 67 15.18 -8.38 -0.94
C LYS A 67 14.10 -8.93 -1.88
N PRO A 68 13.58 -10.14 -1.61
CA PRO A 68 12.54 -10.74 -2.44
C PRO A 68 11.14 -10.18 -2.09
N PHE A 69 10.98 -8.85 -2.08
CA PHE A 69 9.75 -8.17 -1.67
C PHE A 69 8.54 -8.48 -2.57
N HIS A 70 8.77 -8.94 -3.81
CA HIS A 70 7.72 -9.43 -4.70
C HIS A 70 6.96 -10.63 -4.13
N LEU A 71 7.56 -11.38 -3.20
CA LEU A 71 6.89 -12.48 -2.48
C LEU A 71 5.81 -11.98 -1.50
N ALA A 72 5.70 -10.67 -1.27
CA ALA A 72 4.64 -10.08 -0.46
C ALA A 72 3.24 -10.38 -0.99
N VAL A 73 3.09 -10.77 -2.26
CA VAL A 73 1.80 -11.19 -2.83
C VAL A 73 1.25 -12.44 -2.17
N ASP A 74 2.08 -13.30 -1.56
CA ASP A 74 1.63 -14.56 -0.96
C ASP A 74 0.78 -14.33 0.30
N ARG A 75 -0.54 -14.43 0.14
CA ARG A 75 -1.56 -14.29 1.19
C ARG A 75 -1.61 -15.42 2.22
N SER A 76 -0.87 -16.52 2.04
CA SER A 76 -0.87 -17.65 2.99
C SER A 76 -0.30 -17.30 4.37
N ARG A 77 0.53 -16.25 4.44
CA ARG A 77 1.11 -15.74 5.68
C ARG A 77 0.41 -14.45 6.09
N LYS A 78 -0.17 -14.43 7.29
CA LYS A 78 -0.74 -13.21 7.88
C LYS A 78 0.36 -12.38 8.54
N VAL A 79 0.31 -11.07 8.33
CA VAL A 79 1.21 -10.09 8.92
C VAL A 79 0.33 -9.00 9.50
N ASP A 80 0.48 -8.74 10.79
CA ASP A 80 -0.26 -7.66 11.44
C ASP A 80 0.29 -6.31 10.99
N ALA A 81 -0.62 -5.41 10.61
CA ALA A 81 -0.24 -4.08 10.19
C ALA A 81 0.25 -3.26 11.41
N PRO A 82 1.36 -2.51 11.28
CA PRO A 82 1.78 -1.56 12.29
C PRO A 82 0.69 -0.52 12.58
N ALA A 83 0.61 -0.05 13.83
CA ALA A 83 -0.44 0.86 14.28
C ALA A 83 -0.59 2.13 13.43
N GLN A 84 0.50 2.65 12.83
CA GLN A 84 0.45 3.85 11.98
C GLN A 84 -0.28 3.66 10.64
N VAL A 85 -0.42 2.42 10.20
CA VAL A 85 -1.07 2.07 8.92
C VAL A 85 -2.30 1.18 9.13
N THR A 86 -2.72 0.99 10.38
CA THR A 86 -3.99 0.33 10.68
C THR A 86 -5.14 1.29 10.30
N PRO A 87 -6.11 0.85 9.48
CA PRO A 87 -7.23 1.68 9.07
C PRO A 87 -8.17 1.98 10.25
N SER A 88 -8.93 3.07 10.12
CA SER A 88 -9.94 3.47 11.08
C SER A 88 -11.18 2.57 11.00
N ASN A 89 -12.10 2.73 11.96
CA ASN A 89 -13.44 2.12 11.88
C ASN A 89 -14.48 3.10 11.30
N GLU A 90 -14.04 4.24 10.76
CA GLU A 90 -14.94 5.23 10.19
C GLU A 90 -15.43 4.76 8.82
N LYS A 91 -16.75 4.85 8.61
CA LYS A 91 -17.34 4.56 7.31
C LYS A 91 -17.10 5.71 6.37
N GLN A 92 -16.74 5.39 5.12
CA GLN A 92 -16.38 6.38 4.11
C GLN A 92 -17.07 6.04 2.79
N THR A 93 -17.25 7.04 1.93
CA THR A 93 -17.71 6.83 0.56
C THR A 93 -16.55 6.42 -0.34
N LEU A 94 -16.86 5.74 -1.45
CA LEU A 94 -15.83 5.37 -2.42
C LEU A 94 -15.15 6.60 -3.03
N GLU A 95 -15.90 7.68 -3.26
CA GLU A 95 -15.38 8.91 -3.85
C GLU A 95 -14.39 9.64 -2.93
N GLU A 96 -14.68 9.73 -1.63
CA GLU A 96 -13.73 10.24 -0.64
C GLU A 96 -12.43 9.41 -0.62
N MET A 97 -12.57 8.08 -0.62
CA MET A 97 -11.41 7.18 -0.60
C MET A 97 -10.60 7.24 -1.89
N LYS A 98 -11.25 7.34 -3.06
CA LYS A 98 -10.57 7.58 -4.35
C LYS A 98 -9.76 8.87 -4.33
N SER A 99 -10.30 9.94 -3.75
CA SER A 99 -9.59 11.22 -3.59
C SER A 99 -8.33 11.07 -2.73
N LYS A 100 -8.43 10.38 -1.59
CA LYS A 100 -7.28 10.07 -0.73
C LYS A 100 -6.22 9.24 -1.46
N LEU A 101 -6.63 8.18 -2.16
CA LEU A 101 -5.73 7.33 -2.94
C LEU A 101 -5.07 8.09 -4.10
N ALA A 102 -5.78 9.02 -4.73
CA ALA A 102 -5.22 9.87 -5.79
C ALA A 102 -4.19 10.85 -5.22
N GLU A 103 -4.46 11.45 -4.05
CA GLU A 103 -3.51 12.31 -3.33
C GLU A 103 -2.20 11.58 -3.02
N SER A 104 -2.27 10.39 -2.41
CA SER A 104 -1.07 9.62 -2.07
C SER A 104 -0.30 9.19 -3.32
N ARG A 105 -1.01 8.86 -4.40
CA ARG A 105 -0.40 8.52 -5.69
C ARG A 105 0.32 9.70 -6.32
N ALA A 106 -0.29 10.88 -6.31
CA ALA A 106 0.35 12.09 -6.84
C ALA A 106 1.66 12.40 -6.09
N ALA A 107 1.67 12.25 -4.76
CA ALA A 107 2.87 12.44 -3.96
C ALA A 107 3.98 11.39 -4.25
N LEU A 108 3.59 10.15 -4.58
CA LEU A 108 4.54 9.12 -5.01
C LEU A 108 5.14 9.46 -6.39
N ILE A 109 4.31 9.89 -7.34
CA ILE A 109 4.78 10.28 -8.69
C ILE A 109 5.76 11.45 -8.59
N GLU A 110 5.43 12.49 -7.83
CA GLU A 110 6.33 13.63 -7.59
C GLU A 110 7.68 13.17 -7.00
N LEU A 111 7.66 12.24 -6.06
CA LEU A 111 8.87 11.66 -5.48
C LEU A 111 9.69 10.89 -6.53
N GLU A 112 9.06 10.06 -7.36
CA GLU A 112 9.73 9.31 -8.43
C GLU A 112 10.34 10.23 -9.50
N GLU A 113 9.70 11.35 -9.81
CA GLU A 113 10.20 12.34 -10.79
C GLU A 113 11.40 13.16 -10.27
N THR A 114 11.48 13.36 -8.96
CA THR A 114 12.50 14.24 -8.33
C THR A 114 13.68 13.48 -7.72
N ALA A 115 13.49 12.21 -7.36
CA ALA A 115 14.52 11.40 -6.72
C ALA A 115 15.50 10.77 -7.73
N SER A 116 16.80 10.85 -7.42
CA SER A 116 17.83 10.11 -8.15
C SER A 116 17.82 8.64 -7.75
N GLU A 117 17.76 7.73 -8.74
CA GLU A 117 17.78 6.28 -8.49
C GLU A 117 19.01 5.83 -7.68
N ASP A 118 20.18 6.40 -7.97
CA ASP A 118 21.41 6.10 -7.21
C ASP A 118 21.25 6.48 -5.73
N LYS A 119 20.67 7.65 -5.44
CA LYS A 119 20.40 8.06 -4.05
C LYS A 119 19.39 7.16 -3.36
N LEU A 120 18.37 6.69 -4.08
CA LEU A 120 17.38 5.77 -3.55
C LEU A 120 18.00 4.42 -3.14
N LYS A 121 19.01 3.94 -3.87
CA LYS A 121 19.72 2.69 -3.56
C LYS A 121 20.76 2.81 -2.45
N GLN A 122 21.24 4.02 -2.13
CA GLN A 122 22.26 4.23 -1.10
C GLN A 122 21.69 4.31 0.32
N LYS A 123 20.37 4.51 0.47
CA LYS A 123 19.72 4.68 1.77
C LYS A 123 18.66 3.61 1.97
N SER A 124 18.38 3.27 3.23
CA SER A 124 17.48 2.16 3.54
C SER A 124 16.79 2.33 4.89
N PHE A 125 15.69 1.62 5.09
CA PHE A 125 15.00 1.52 6.37
C PHE A 125 14.28 0.16 6.52
N PRO A 126 14.04 -0.32 7.76
CA PRO A 126 13.62 -1.69 7.99
C PRO A 126 12.15 -1.94 7.63
N HIS A 127 11.91 -3.04 6.90
CA HIS A 127 10.62 -3.65 6.66
C HIS A 127 10.38 -4.80 7.68
N PRO A 128 9.16 -4.98 8.23
CA PRO A 128 8.87 -6.00 9.25
C PRO A 128 9.24 -7.44 8.86
N VAL A 129 8.99 -7.82 7.59
CA VAL A 129 9.27 -9.16 7.05
C VAL A 129 10.63 -9.27 6.34
N PHE A 130 10.92 -8.35 5.41
CA PHE A 130 12.09 -8.45 4.54
C PHE A 130 13.39 -7.87 5.12
N GLY A 131 13.32 -7.31 6.34
CA GLY A 131 14.44 -6.64 6.98
C GLY A 131 14.78 -5.32 6.29
N LEU A 132 16.06 -4.95 6.31
CA LEU A 132 16.50 -3.69 5.72
C LEU A 132 16.30 -3.68 4.20
N MET A 133 15.55 -2.69 3.71
CA MET A 133 15.27 -2.48 2.28
C MET A 133 15.68 -1.07 1.89
N ASP A 134 16.32 -0.93 0.72
CA ASP A 134 16.63 0.40 0.20
C ASP A 134 15.35 1.14 -0.24
N LEU A 135 15.47 2.47 -0.45
CA LEU A 135 14.33 3.31 -0.75
C LEU A 135 13.68 2.94 -2.10
N LYS A 136 14.47 2.46 -3.07
CA LYS A 136 13.94 2.03 -4.37
C LYS A 136 13.10 0.76 -4.22
N GLN A 137 13.55 -0.20 -3.42
CA GLN A 137 12.81 -1.40 -3.10
C GLN A 137 11.50 -1.09 -2.37
N TRP A 138 11.49 -0.10 -1.47
CA TRP A 138 10.27 0.36 -0.81
C TRP A 138 9.26 0.97 -1.78
N ILE A 139 9.71 1.76 -2.76
CA ILE A 139 8.86 2.32 -3.83
C ILE A 139 8.27 1.19 -4.68
N ASP A 140 9.07 0.20 -5.09
CA ASP A 140 8.59 -0.93 -5.89
C ASP A 140 7.66 -1.86 -5.11
N PHE A 141 7.86 -1.97 -3.79
CA PHE A 141 7.03 -2.78 -2.91
C PHE A 141 5.57 -2.30 -2.87
N ILE A 142 5.31 -1.00 -3.03
CA ILE A 142 3.94 -0.43 -3.03
C ILE A 142 3.03 -1.20 -3.99
N GLY A 143 3.47 -1.44 -5.22
CA GLY A 143 2.69 -2.18 -6.21
C GLY A 143 2.41 -3.63 -5.80
N TYR A 144 3.41 -4.36 -5.30
CA TYR A 144 3.18 -5.74 -4.85
C TYR A 144 2.26 -5.81 -3.63
N HIS A 145 2.31 -4.79 -2.77
CA HIS A 145 1.41 -4.64 -1.64
C HIS A 145 -0.02 -4.36 -2.08
N GLU A 146 -0.23 -3.48 -3.07
CA GLU A 146 -1.54 -3.28 -3.72
C GLU A 146 -2.09 -4.60 -4.27
N LYS A 147 -1.27 -5.35 -5.01
CA LYS A 147 -1.67 -6.65 -5.57
C LYS A 147 -2.07 -7.65 -4.49
N ARG A 148 -1.31 -7.73 -3.40
CA ARG A 148 -1.66 -8.54 -2.22
C ARG A 148 -3.05 -8.18 -1.69
N HIS A 149 -3.35 -6.90 -1.58
CA HIS A 149 -4.61 -6.43 -1.01
C HIS A 149 -5.77 -6.46 -1.99
N GLN A 150 -5.52 -6.46 -3.30
CA GLN A 150 -6.52 -6.80 -4.30
C GLN A 150 -7.07 -8.21 -4.06
N GLU A 151 -6.21 -9.20 -3.80
CA GLU A 151 -6.66 -10.56 -3.48
C GLU A 151 -7.49 -10.59 -2.18
N GLN A 152 -7.08 -9.82 -1.16
CA GLN A 152 -7.88 -9.68 0.06
C GLN A 152 -9.26 -9.04 -0.18
N ILE A 153 -9.36 -8.09 -1.11
CA ILE A 153 -10.65 -7.50 -1.50
C ILE A 153 -11.55 -8.56 -2.14
N GLU A 154 -11.03 -9.42 -3.00
CA GLU A 154 -11.80 -10.51 -3.60
C GLU A 154 -12.24 -11.57 -2.58
N GLU A 155 -11.38 -11.88 -1.59
CA GLU A 155 -11.74 -12.73 -0.43
C GLU A 155 -12.92 -12.12 0.35
N ILE A 156 -12.88 -10.81 0.62
CA ILE A 156 -13.94 -10.09 1.35
C ILE A 156 -15.23 -10.08 0.54
N LYS A 157 -15.18 -9.75 -0.76
CA LYS A 157 -16.35 -9.74 -1.67
C LYS A 157 -17.05 -11.09 -1.68
N THR A 158 -16.28 -12.16 -1.83
CA THR A 158 -16.80 -13.54 -1.76
C THR A 158 -17.48 -13.81 -0.40
N ALA A 159 -16.88 -13.37 0.70
CA ALA A 159 -17.40 -13.61 2.04
C ALA A 159 -18.69 -12.82 2.35
N ILE A 160 -18.89 -11.65 1.75
CA ILE A 160 -20.11 -10.83 1.91
C ILE A 160 -21.16 -11.07 0.82
N GLY A 161 -20.85 -11.89 -0.20
CA GLY A 161 -21.74 -12.17 -1.33
C GLY A 161 -21.88 -11.01 -2.31
N ALA A 162 -20.80 -10.28 -2.57
CA ALA A 162 -20.73 -9.13 -3.47
C ALA A 162 -19.95 -9.44 -4.77
#